data_AF-A0A3B8J642-F1
#
_entry.id   AF-A0A3B8J642-F1
#
_cell.length_a   1.000
_cell.length_b   1.000
_cell.length_c   1.000
_cell.angle_alpha   90.00
_cell.angle_beta   90.00
_cell.angle_gamma   90.00
#
_symmetry.space_group_name_H-M   'P 1'
#
loop_
_entity.id
_entity.type
_entity.pdbx_description
1 polymer ?
#
loop_
_entity_poly.entity_id
_entity_poly.type
_entity_poly.pdbx_seq_one_letter_code
_entity_poly.pdbx_strand_id
1 'polypeptide(L)'
;PHRSSMYPFLTESNRRDLREQLYTAYVQRGDNDNETDNKEVAARIAKLRAERAQLMGYESHAHFVLEERMLKTPAEVYDLLMQLWKPALERAKVEVADMQAVVDAEGGDFEIAAWDWWQYSEKVRVAKYDLDEAALKPYLSLDNVLNGVFATTNKLWGLTFTEIFDINLYHPDARVWEVKDKDGSHLGIFIGDYFTRSNKRGGAWMSSFRGQSNLDGSQRPIVVNVCNFPAPVGDDPALLSFGNVTTLFHEFGHAMHGILTNVTYGSMAGTSGPRDFTEFPAQILEHWASEPEILKSFATHYQTGEVIPDELIDKLLKASKFNQGFANTEYLAASLLDMDWHTITAEEELKDADAFEEASLTKIGLIGEIAPRYRSTYFSHIFAGGYASGYYSYVHSAVLDSDGFAAFKATGDVFNPELAAKLRMHVYEKGSTEEAMELYKQFRGREAEIDALLKVRGLDGSSD
;
A
#
# COMPACT_ATOMS: atom_id res chain seq x y z
N PRO A 1 16.45 14.56 -3.15
CA PRO A 1 15.12 14.71 -3.81
C PRO A 1 14.10 13.75 -3.18
N HIS A 2 12.85 14.18 -2.96
CA HIS A 2 11.74 13.32 -2.53
C HIS A 2 10.81 12.99 -3.72
N ARG A 3 10.14 11.83 -3.70
CA ARG A 3 9.26 11.39 -4.81
C ARG A 3 8.17 12.41 -5.13
N SER A 4 7.57 13.01 -4.12
CA SER A 4 6.51 14.02 -4.25
C SER A 4 6.93 15.28 -5.03
N SER A 5 8.20 15.68 -4.94
CA SER A 5 8.76 16.79 -5.74
C SER A 5 9.36 16.33 -7.07
N MET A 6 9.83 15.08 -7.13
CA MET A 6 10.55 14.54 -8.29
C MET A 6 9.60 14.13 -9.41
N TYR A 7 8.54 13.38 -9.10
CA TYR A 7 7.65 12.83 -10.12
C TYR A 7 7.02 13.93 -10.99
N PRO A 8 6.48 15.04 -10.45
CA PRO A 8 5.97 16.12 -11.29
C PRO A 8 7.02 16.67 -12.26
N PHE A 9 8.28 16.82 -11.83
CA PHE A 9 9.34 17.26 -12.71
C PHE A 9 9.68 16.23 -13.79
N LEU A 10 9.76 14.94 -13.43
CA LEU A 10 10.03 13.87 -14.38
C LEU A 10 8.89 13.69 -15.39
N THR A 11 7.64 13.95 -15.00
CA THR A 11 6.47 13.89 -15.88
C THR A 11 6.41 15.09 -16.84
N GLU A 12 6.53 16.32 -16.32
CA GLU A 12 6.19 17.54 -17.08
C GLU A 12 7.38 18.19 -17.80
N SER A 13 8.61 17.97 -17.34
CA SER A 13 9.78 18.69 -17.87
C SER A 13 10.20 18.16 -19.24
N ASN A 14 10.27 19.03 -20.24
CA ASN A 14 10.84 18.71 -21.56
C ASN A 14 12.37 18.69 -21.59
N ARG A 15 13.04 18.99 -20.48
CA ARG A 15 14.51 18.96 -20.36
C ARG A 15 14.99 17.57 -19.95
N ARG A 16 15.15 16.68 -20.94
CA ARG A 16 15.61 15.29 -20.73
C ARG A 16 16.90 15.20 -19.92
N ASP A 17 17.85 16.08 -20.20
CA ASP A 17 19.13 16.17 -19.48
C ASP A 17 18.96 16.47 -17.98
N LEU A 18 17.95 17.27 -17.62
CA LEU A 18 17.64 17.56 -16.22
C LEU A 18 16.83 16.42 -15.56
N ARG A 19 15.98 15.72 -16.32
CA ARG A 19 15.30 14.52 -15.83
C ARG A 19 16.31 13.43 -15.47
N GLU A 20 17.28 13.20 -16.36
CA GLU A 20 18.40 12.27 -16.14
C GLU A 20 19.19 12.65 -14.89
N GLN A 21 19.67 13.89 -14.79
CA GLN A 21 20.41 14.36 -13.61
C GLN A 21 19.61 14.18 -12.31
N LEU A 22 18.32 14.55 -12.31
CA LEU A 22 17.48 14.45 -11.11
C LEU A 22 17.24 13.00 -10.71
N TYR A 23 16.94 12.12 -11.68
CA TYR A 23 16.67 10.71 -11.43
C TYR A 23 17.94 9.99 -10.95
N THR A 24 19.08 10.22 -11.61
CA THR A 24 20.38 9.66 -11.22
C THR A 24 20.74 10.07 -9.79
N ALA A 25 20.60 11.35 -9.45
CA ALA A 25 20.81 11.84 -8.08
C ALA A 25 19.84 11.23 -7.05
N TYR A 26 18.63 10.84 -7.47
CA TYR A 26 17.67 10.15 -6.60
C TYR A 26 18.06 8.70 -6.32
N VAL A 27 18.49 7.95 -7.35
CA VAL A 27 18.91 6.55 -7.19
C VAL A 27 20.32 6.40 -6.58
N GLN A 28 21.11 7.46 -6.53
CA GLN A 28 22.42 7.47 -5.84
C GLN A 28 22.35 7.94 -4.37
N ARG A 29 21.16 8.10 -3.78
CA ARG A 29 21.07 8.57 -2.38
C ARG A 29 21.72 7.59 -1.42
N GLY A 30 22.61 8.11 -0.56
CA GLY A 30 23.37 7.27 0.38
C GLY A 30 24.47 6.45 -0.30
N ASP A 31 24.81 6.74 -1.55
CA ASP A 31 25.77 6.00 -2.37
C ASP A 31 26.68 6.99 -3.12
N ASN A 32 27.58 7.66 -2.38
CA ASN A 32 28.37 8.79 -2.92
C ASN A 32 29.80 8.88 -2.34
N ASP A 33 30.29 7.84 -1.67
CA ASP A 33 31.65 7.74 -1.09
C ASP A 33 31.99 8.93 -0.18
N ASN A 34 31.02 9.36 0.61
CA ASN A 34 31.13 10.51 1.52
C ASN A 34 30.62 10.18 2.94
N GLU A 35 30.55 11.18 3.81
CA GLU A 35 30.13 11.01 5.22
C GLU A 35 28.68 10.53 5.41
N THR A 36 27.86 10.57 4.36
CA THR A 36 26.47 10.09 4.34
C THR A 36 26.29 8.80 3.54
N ASP A 37 27.39 8.12 3.20
CA ASP A 37 27.37 6.85 2.50
C ASP A 37 26.88 5.71 3.40
N ASN A 38 25.97 4.89 2.88
CA ASN A 38 25.30 3.83 3.60
C ASN A 38 25.70 2.41 3.13
N LYS A 39 26.64 2.27 2.18
CA LYS A 39 27.01 0.96 1.63
C LYS A 39 27.52 0.00 2.71
N GLU A 40 28.54 0.43 3.46
CA GLU A 40 29.12 -0.37 4.55
C GLU A 40 28.10 -0.58 5.69
N VAL A 41 27.28 0.44 5.98
CA VAL A 41 26.25 0.36 7.03
C VAL A 41 25.22 -0.72 6.70
N ALA A 42 24.70 -0.73 5.48
CA ALA A 42 23.72 -1.72 5.01
C ALA A 42 24.30 -3.15 5.07
N ALA A 43 25.49 -3.35 4.50
CA ALA A 43 26.17 -4.64 4.51
C ALA A 43 26.43 -5.16 5.94
N ARG A 44 26.87 -4.27 6.84
CA ARG A 44 27.15 -4.63 8.23
C ARG A 44 25.87 -4.97 8.99
N ILE A 45 24.77 -4.26 8.77
CA ILE A 45 23.47 -4.58 9.37
C ILE A 45 23.02 -5.97 8.92
N ALA A 46 23.10 -6.29 7.62
CA ALA A 46 22.72 -7.61 7.10
C ALA A 46 23.58 -8.73 7.71
N LYS A 47 24.91 -8.54 7.78
CA LYS A 47 25.84 -9.48 8.41
C LYS A 47 25.51 -9.72 9.89
N LEU A 48 25.32 -8.66 10.68
CA LEU A 48 24.96 -8.75 12.09
C LEU A 48 23.60 -9.44 12.31
N ARG A 49 22.65 -9.25 11.39
CA ARG A 49 21.36 -9.94 11.40
C ARG A 49 21.51 -11.44 11.16
N ALA A 50 22.37 -11.84 10.22
CA ALA A 50 22.69 -13.24 9.97
C ALA A 50 23.38 -13.90 11.18
N GLU A 51 24.37 -13.23 11.78
CA GLU A 51 25.04 -13.67 13.01
C GLU A 51 24.04 -13.83 14.17
N ARG A 52 23.16 -12.84 14.36
CA ARG A 52 22.09 -12.92 15.38
C ARG A 52 21.16 -14.12 15.13
N ALA A 53 20.78 -14.38 13.88
CA ALA A 53 19.93 -15.52 13.55
C ALA A 53 20.62 -16.85 13.86
N GLN A 54 21.90 -16.99 13.49
CA GLN A 54 22.71 -18.17 13.79
C GLN A 54 22.83 -18.40 15.31
N LEU A 55 23.07 -17.34 16.09
CA LEU A 55 23.09 -17.42 17.56
C LEU A 55 21.77 -17.92 18.16
N MET A 56 20.65 -17.66 17.49
CA MET A 56 19.32 -18.12 17.89
C MET A 56 18.96 -19.50 17.30
N GLY A 57 19.86 -20.13 16.53
CA GLY A 57 19.67 -21.45 15.94
C GLY A 57 19.00 -21.47 14.55
N TYR A 58 18.88 -20.32 13.87
CA TYR A 58 18.30 -20.21 12.54
C TYR A 58 19.39 -20.07 11.47
N GLU A 59 19.11 -20.56 10.27
CA GLU A 59 20.05 -20.53 9.14
C GLU A 59 20.35 -19.10 8.65
N SER A 60 19.33 -18.24 8.63
CA SER A 60 19.45 -16.85 8.17
C SER A 60 18.46 -15.93 8.89
N HIS A 61 18.61 -14.62 8.70
CA HIS A 61 17.69 -13.64 9.28
C HIS A 61 16.25 -13.85 8.81
N ALA A 62 16.06 -14.21 7.53
CA ALA A 62 14.74 -14.52 6.99
C ALA A 62 14.09 -15.70 7.70
N HIS A 63 14.81 -16.81 7.93
CA HIS A 63 14.26 -17.94 8.70
C HIS A 63 13.83 -17.53 10.12
N PHE A 64 14.61 -16.67 10.79
CA PHE A 64 14.26 -16.14 12.11
C PHE A 64 12.99 -15.28 12.09
N VAL A 65 12.85 -14.38 11.11
CA VAL A 65 11.70 -13.46 11.04
C VAL A 65 10.41 -14.16 10.61
N LEU A 66 10.51 -15.11 9.68
CA LEU A 66 9.35 -15.74 9.04
C LEU A 66 8.64 -16.77 9.93
N GLU A 67 9.26 -17.27 11.00
CA GLU A 67 8.62 -18.16 11.96
C GLU A 67 7.29 -17.58 12.50
N GLU A 68 7.29 -16.28 12.79
CA GLU A 68 6.12 -15.52 13.26
C GLU A 68 5.37 -14.80 12.12
N ARG A 69 5.50 -15.25 10.88
CA ARG A 69 4.78 -14.69 9.71
C ARG A 69 3.75 -15.68 9.19
N MET A 70 2.92 -15.29 8.21
CA MET A 70 2.02 -16.23 7.53
C MET A 70 2.80 -17.15 6.60
N LEU A 71 3.68 -16.58 5.79
CA LEU A 71 4.67 -17.38 5.05
C LEU A 71 5.82 -17.72 6.01
N LYS A 72 6.03 -19.01 6.26
CA LYS A 72 6.91 -19.50 7.33
C LYS A 72 8.35 -19.68 6.89
N THR A 73 8.62 -19.69 5.59
CA THR A 73 9.95 -19.98 5.03
C THR A 73 10.35 -19.02 3.91
N PRO A 74 11.65 -18.76 3.70
CA PRO A 74 12.11 -17.95 2.58
C PRO A 74 11.66 -18.50 1.22
N ALA A 75 11.58 -19.82 1.07
CA ALA A 75 11.13 -20.47 -0.15
C ALA A 75 9.70 -20.07 -0.52
N GLU A 76 8.76 -20.10 0.44
CA GLU A 76 7.37 -19.66 0.21
C GLU A 76 7.30 -18.19 -0.21
N VAL A 77 8.15 -17.33 0.36
CA VAL A 77 8.22 -15.91 -0.01
C VAL A 77 8.73 -15.75 -1.46
N TYR A 78 9.82 -16.42 -1.83
CA TYR A 78 10.32 -16.37 -3.20
C TYR A 78 9.29 -16.93 -4.20
N ASP A 79 8.62 -18.03 -3.88
CA ASP A 79 7.60 -18.64 -4.73
C ASP A 79 6.43 -17.69 -4.98
N LEU A 80 5.95 -16.99 -3.95
CA LEU A 80 4.94 -15.94 -4.10
C LEU A 80 5.44 -14.79 -4.99
N LEU A 81 6.60 -14.23 -4.67
CA LEU A 81 7.15 -13.07 -5.39
C LEU A 81 7.38 -13.41 -6.88
N MET A 82 7.86 -14.62 -7.17
CA MET A 82 8.15 -15.05 -8.54
C MET A 82 6.90 -15.33 -9.38
N GLN A 83 5.75 -15.65 -8.75
CA GLN A 83 4.47 -15.76 -9.45
C GLN A 83 4.00 -14.41 -10.01
N LEU A 84 4.24 -13.30 -9.31
CA LEU A 84 3.95 -11.95 -9.81
C LEU A 84 5.06 -11.39 -10.68
N TRP A 85 6.33 -11.68 -10.36
CA TRP A 85 7.48 -11.09 -11.03
C TRP A 85 7.44 -11.30 -12.54
N LYS A 86 7.17 -12.54 -12.96
CA LYS A 86 7.17 -12.93 -14.38
C LYS A 86 6.13 -12.11 -15.19
N PRO A 87 4.82 -12.13 -14.86
CA PRO A 87 3.85 -11.35 -15.63
C PRO A 87 4.05 -9.84 -15.48
N ALA A 88 4.49 -9.35 -14.32
CA ALA A 88 4.79 -7.93 -14.13
C ALA A 88 5.91 -7.45 -15.05
N LEU A 89 7.02 -8.21 -15.13
CA LEU A 89 8.16 -7.88 -15.98
C LEU A 89 7.79 -7.93 -17.47
N GLU A 90 7.01 -8.91 -17.90
CA GLU A 90 6.53 -8.97 -19.28
C GLU A 90 5.60 -7.78 -19.60
N ARG A 91 4.71 -7.41 -18.67
CA ARG A 91 3.88 -6.20 -18.82
C ARG A 91 4.72 -4.93 -18.88
N ALA A 92 5.75 -4.80 -18.04
CA ALA A 92 6.65 -3.65 -18.05
C ALA A 92 7.38 -3.50 -19.38
N LYS A 93 7.80 -4.60 -20.02
CA LYS A 93 8.40 -4.56 -21.37
C LYS A 93 7.43 -4.06 -22.44
N VAL A 94 6.15 -4.44 -22.34
CA VAL A 94 5.10 -3.89 -23.22
C VAL A 94 4.91 -2.40 -22.97
N GLU A 95 4.91 -1.96 -21.71
CA GLU A 95 4.82 -0.54 -21.36
C GLU A 95 6.02 0.27 -21.89
N VAL A 96 7.24 -0.29 -21.85
CA VAL A 96 8.42 0.31 -22.50
C VAL A 96 8.22 0.43 -24.00
N ALA A 97 7.73 -0.62 -24.67
CA ALA A 97 7.47 -0.59 -26.11
C ALA A 97 6.40 0.45 -26.50
N ASP A 98 5.35 0.58 -25.69
CA ASP A 98 4.32 1.61 -25.86
C ASP A 98 4.90 3.02 -25.75
N MET A 99 5.80 3.25 -24.79
CA MET A 99 6.49 4.52 -24.62
C MET A 99 7.48 4.81 -25.76
N GLN A 100 8.22 3.80 -26.23
CA GLN A 100 9.15 3.93 -27.36
C GLN A 100 8.40 4.32 -28.63
N ALA A 101 7.22 3.74 -28.89
CA ALA A 101 6.38 4.13 -30.03
C ALA A 101 5.97 5.62 -29.98
N VAL A 102 5.80 6.20 -28.80
CA VAL A 102 5.54 7.65 -28.64
C VAL A 102 6.80 8.46 -28.95
N VAL A 103 7.98 8.03 -28.51
CA VAL A 103 9.26 8.67 -28.87
C VAL A 103 9.43 8.70 -30.39
N ASP A 104 9.23 7.57 -31.05
CA ASP A 104 9.39 7.42 -32.50
C ASP A 104 8.39 8.30 -33.26
N ALA A 105 7.13 8.36 -32.81
CA ALA A 105 6.08 9.19 -33.42
C ALA A 105 6.35 10.69 -33.28
N GLU A 106 7.03 11.11 -32.22
CA GLU A 106 7.48 12.50 -32.01
C GLU A 106 8.79 12.82 -32.76
N GLY A 107 9.40 11.84 -33.43
CA GLY A 107 10.68 11.99 -34.13
C GLY A 107 11.89 12.06 -33.20
N GLY A 108 11.80 11.48 -32.00
CA GLY A 108 12.94 11.32 -31.10
C GLY A 108 13.95 10.30 -31.62
N ASP A 109 15.22 10.47 -31.26
CA ASP A 109 16.35 9.61 -31.66
C ASP A 109 17.05 9.03 -30.43
N PHE A 110 16.26 8.50 -29.49
CA PHE A 110 16.77 7.88 -28.26
C PHE A 110 15.88 6.71 -27.84
N GLU A 111 16.49 5.76 -27.14
CA GLU A 111 15.78 4.68 -26.47
C GLU A 111 15.29 5.16 -25.10
N ILE A 112 14.10 4.72 -24.70
CA ILE A 112 13.56 4.97 -23.35
C ILE A 112 14.58 4.51 -22.30
N ALA A 113 14.92 5.43 -21.39
CA ALA A 113 15.69 5.14 -20.19
C ALA A 113 14.83 5.36 -18.94
N ALA A 114 15.34 4.98 -17.77
CA ALA A 114 14.57 5.06 -16.53
C ALA A 114 14.03 6.46 -16.20
N TRP A 115 14.77 7.53 -16.50
CA TRP A 115 14.34 8.92 -16.30
C TRP A 115 13.31 9.43 -17.32
N ASP A 116 13.04 8.67 -18.38
CA ASP A 116 12.03 8.99 -19.39
C ASP A 116 10.66 8.39 -19.06
N TRP A 117 10.60 7.39 -18.16
CA TRP A 117 9.39 6.62 -17.84
C TRP A 117 8.19 7.53 -17.55
N TRP A 118 8.30 8.41 -16.55
CA TRP A 118 7.17 9.23 -16.08
C TRP A 118 6.56 10.11 -17.17
N GLN A 119 7.38 10.75 -17.99
CA GLN A 119 6.90 11.61 -19.07
C GLN A 119 6.19 10.79 -20.15
N TYR A 120 6.83 9.72 -20.62
CA TYR A 120 6.29 8.96 -21.75
C TYR A 120 5.12 8.06 -21.33
N SER A 121 5.11 7.54 -20.10
CA SER A 121 3.96 6.84 -19.56
C SER A 121 2.75 7.78 -19.48
N GLU A 122 2.94 9.05 -19.11
CA GLU A 122 1.83 10.01 -19.07
C GLU A 122 1.27 10.29 -20.46
N LYS A 123 2.12 10.43 -21.48
CA LYS A 123 1.69 10.56 -22.88
C LYS A 123 0.90 9.34 -23.35
N VAL A 124 1.36 8.13 -23.03
CA VAL A 124 0.64 6.88 -23.32
C VAL A 124 -0.70 6.87 -22.60
N ARG A 125 -0.74 7.28 -21.32
CA ARG A 125 -1.95 7.34 -20.50
C ARG A 125 -3.01 8.24 -21.13
N VAL A 126 -2.63 9.46 -21.50
CA VAL A 126 -3.51 10.44 -22.15
C VAL A 126 -4.02 9.89 -23.49
N ALA A 127 -3.14 9.32 -24.31
CA ALA A 127 -3.49 8.81 -25.63
C ALA A 127 -4.43 7.59 -25.58
N LYS A 128 -4.25 6.68 -24.61
CA LYS A 128 -5.01 5.42 -24.53
C LYS A 128 -6.26 5.50 -23.66
N TYR A 129 -6.28 6.33 -22.61
CA TYR A 129 -7.32 6.28 -21.57
C TYR A 129 -8.19 7.54 -21.49
N ASP A 130 -7.79 8.66 -22.12
CA ASP A 130 -8.56 9.92 -22.16
C ASP A 130 -9.12 10.34 -20.77
N LEU A 131 -8.35 10.06 -19.71
CA LEU A 131 -8.72 10.39 -18.34
C LEU A 131 -7.97 11.64 -17.90
N ASP A 132 -8.70 12.73 -17.73
CA ASP A 132 -8.23 13.88 -16.95
C ASP A 132 -8.54 13.62 -15.47
N GLU A 133 -7.52 13.33 -14.65
CA GLU A 133 -7.70 13.16 -13.21
C GLU A 133 -8.28 14.43 -12.55
N ALA A 134 -8.07 15.61 -13.14
CA ALA A 134 -8.66 16.85 -12.65
C ALA A 134 -10.20 16.84 -12.77
N ALA A 135 -10.77 16.08 -13.71
CA ALA A 135 -12.22 15.95 -13.86
C ALA A 135 -12.87 15.15 -12.71
N LEU A 136 -12.11 14.30 -12.01
CA LEU A 136 -12.61 13.53 -10.86
C LEU A 136 -12.63 14.35 -9.57
N LYS A 137 -11.65 15.25 -9.39
CA LYS A 137 -11.44 16.01 -8.14
C LYS A 137 -12.69 16.70 -7.60
N PRO A 138 -13.53 17.39 -8.41
CA PRO A 138 -14.74 18.06 -7.90
C PRO A 138 -15.73 17.12 -7.23
N TYR A 139 -15.71 15.82 -7.52
CA TYR A 139 -16.61 14.83 -6.94
C TYR A 139 -16.08 14.23 -5.62
N LEU A 140 -14.79 14.43 -5.31
CA LEU A 140 -14.08 13.72 -4.26
C LEU A 140 -13.64 14.66 -3.13
N SER A 141 -14.58 15.40 -2.54
CA SER A 141 -14.30 16.16 -1.32
C SER A 141 -14.02 15.24 -0.14
N LEU A 142 -13.17 15.67 0.81
CA LEU A 142 -12.83 14.88 2.00
C LEU A 142 -14.09 14.45 2.78
N ASP A 143 -15.05 15.35 2.97
CA ASP A 143 -16.30 15.05 3.70
C ASP A 143 -17.14 13.99 2.98
N ASN A 144 -17.25 14.08 1.66
CA ASN A 144 -17.93 13.07 0.86
C ASN A 144 -17.25 11.71 1.01
N VAL A 145 -15.93 11.66 0.89
CA VAL A 145 -15.17 10.41 0.99
C VAL A 145 -15.27 9.79 2.39
N LEU A 146 -15.26 10.61 3.46
CA LEU A 146 -15.53 10.13 4.82
C LEU A 146 -16.94 9.54 4.96
N ASN A 147 -17.95 10.21 4.41
CA ASN A 147 -19.30 9.67 4.37
C ASN A 147 -19.37 8.34 3.61
N GLY A 148 -18.60 8.20 2.52
CA GLY A 148 -18.49 6.97 1.75
C GLY A 148 -17.94 5.80 2.56
N VAL A 149 -16.84 5.99 3.30
CA VAL A 149 -16.24 4.93 4.11
C VAL A 149 -17.09 4.59 5.34
N PHE A 150 -17.74 5.59 5.95
CA PHE A 150 -18.69 5.37 7.04
C PHE A 150 -19.93 4.60 6.57
N ALA A 151 -20.48 4.94 5.40
CA ALA A 151 -21.61 4.22 4.81
C ALA A 151 -21.24 2.77 4.44
N THR A 152 -20.03 2.55 3.93
CA THR A 152 -19.50 1.22 3.62
C THR A 152 -19.46 0.34 4.87
N THR A 153 -18.85 0.83 5.96
CA THR A 153 -18.75 0.07 7.22
C THR A 153 -20.08 -0.05 7.96
N ASN A 154 -21.01 0.88 7.76
CA ASN A 154 -22.40 0.73 8.20
C ASN A 154 -23.10 -0.43 7.48
N LYS A 155 -22.97 -0.54 6.15
CA LYS A 155 -23.56 -1.66 5.40
C LYS A 155 -22.93 -3.00 5.76
N LEU A 156 -21.61 -3.04 5.97
CA LEU A 156 -20.90 -4.26 6.34
C LEU A 156 -21.26 -4.74 7.76
N TRP A 157 -21.26 -3.82 8.74
CA TRP A 157 -21.27 -4.21 10.17
C TRP A 157 -22.26 -3.44 11.05
N GLY A 158 -22.99 -2.47 10.49
CA GLY A 158 -23.94 -1.63 11.21
C GLY A 158 -23.32 -0.52 12.06
N LEU A 159 -22.06 -0.16 11.81
CA LEU A 159 -21.36 0.86 12.59
C LEU A 159 -21.95 2.25 12.38
N THR A 160 -21.89 3.08 13.43
CA THR A 160 -22.29 4.50 13.35
C THR A 160 -21.20 5.40 13.91
N PHE A 161 -21.07 6.58 13.33
CA PHE A 161 -20.02 7.57 13.63
C PHE A 161 -20.68 8.89 13.97
N THR A 162 -20.43 9.42 15.17
CA THR A 162 -20.96 10.72 15.62
C THR A 162 -19.79 11.66 15.90
N GLU A 163 -19.69 12.75 15.14
CA GLU A 163 -18.62 13.73 15.34
C GLU A 163 -18.77 14.47 16.68
N ILE A 164 -17.65 14.70 17.36
CA ILE A 164 -17.59 15.37 18.66
C ILE A 164 -16.83 16.70 18.46
N PHE A 165 -17.46 17.81 18.84
CA PHE A 165 -16.87 19.15 18.67
C PHE A 165 -16.27 19.74 19.95
N ASP A 166 -16.75 19.30 21.12
CA ASP A 166 -16.38 19.89 22.41
C ASP A 166 -15.19 19.15 23.07
N ILE A 167 -14.10 18.94 22.33
CA ILE A 167 -12.88 18.28 22.84
C ILE A 167 -11.61 18.94 22.31
N ASN A 168 -10.62 19.11 23.19
CA ASN A 168 -9.31 19.61 22.81
C ASN A 168 -8.48 18.48 22.17
N LEU A 169 -8.23 18.60 20.87
CA LEU A 169 -7.35 17.69 20.13
C LEU A 169 -5.91 18.22 20.10
N TYR A 170 -4.97 17.36 19.73
CA TYR A 170 -3.55 17.74 19.62
C TYR A 170 -3.26 18.70 18.45
N HIS A 171 -4.21 18.85 17.52
CA HIS A 171 -4.13 19.77 16.39
C HIS A 171 -5.52 20.31 16.05
N PRO A 172 -5.68 21.61 15.71
CA PRO A 172 -6.99 22.22 15.41
C PRO A 172 -7.69 21.62 14.18
N ASP A 173 -6.92 21.15 13.19
CA ASP A 173 -7.49 20.53 11.98
C ASP A 173 -7.88 19.04 12.18
N ALA A 174 -7.55 18.45 13.33
CA ALA A 174 -7.96 17.09 13.61
C ALA A 174 -9.47 17.05 13.90
N ARG A 175 -10.12 15.96 13.51
CA ARG A 175 -11.54 15.69 13.76
C ARG A 175 -11.69 14.40 14.54
N VAL A 176 -12.79 14.25 15.28
CA VAL A 176 -12.97 13.12 16.21
C VAL A 176 -14.41 12.64 16.23
N TRP A 177 -14.58 11.33 16.23
CA TRP A 177 -15.87 10.65 16.18
C TRP A 177 -15.99 9.62 17.30
N GLU A 178 -17.16 9.58 17.94
CA GLU A 178 -17.61 8.42 18.69
C GLU A 178 -18.03 7.31 17.71
N VAL A 179 -17.55 6.09 17.94
CA VAL A 179 -17.92 4.91 17.15
C VAL A 179 -18.80 3.98 17.98
N LYS A 180 -19.96 3.62 17.43
CA LYS A 180 -20.91 2.68 18.05
C LYS A 180 -21.22 1.50 17.14
N ASP A 181 -21.48 0.36 17.78
CA ASP A 181 -21.93 -0.85 17.10
C ASP A 181 -23.41 -0.76 16.70
N LYS A 182 -23.89 -1.75 15.94
CA LYS A 182 -25.28 -1.87 15.48
C LYS A 182 -26.31 -1.89 16.61
N ASP A 183 -25.91 -2.31 17.81
CA ASP A 183 -26.76 -2.34 19.01
C ASP A 183 -26.71 -1.03 19.83
N GLY A 184 -25.93 -0.05 19.38
CA GLY A 184 -25.71 1.23 20.05
C GLY A 184 -24.61 1.21 21.11
N SER A 185 -23.94 0.08 21.34
CA SER A 185 -22.83 0.00 22.30
C SER A 185 -21.61 0.80 21.84
N HIS A 186 -20.92 1.42 22.78
CA HIS A 186 -19.71 2.19 22.51
C HIS A 186 -18.52 1.27 22.17
N LEU A 187 -17.95 1.44 20.98
CA LEU A 187 -16.81 0.66 20.50
C LEU A 187 -15.48 1.41 20.66
N GLY A 188 -15.46 2.73 20.53
CA GLY A 188 -14.22 3.50 20.71
C GLY A 188 -14.30 4.91 20.13
N ILE A 189 -13.13 5.53 20.02
CA ILE A 189 -12.95 6.87 19.46
C ILE A 189 -12.06 6.79 18.22
N PHE A 190 -12.52 7.40 17.13
CA PHE A 190 -11.78 7.57 15.89
C PHE A 190 -11.34 9.03 15.75
N ILE A 191 -10.06 9.28 15.46
CA ILE A 191 -9.51 10.61 15.17
C ILE A 191 -8.98 10.62 13.73
N GLY A 192 -9.29 11.67 12.98
CA GLY A 192 -8.78 11.89 11.63
C GLY A 192 -7.95 13.17 11.56
N ASP A 193 -6.71 13.07 11.09
CA ASP A 193 -5.80 14.20 10.86
C ASP A 193 -5.24 14.16 9.43
N TYR A 194 -5.95 14.83 8.52
CA TYR A 194 -5.83 14.54 7.09
C TYR A 194 -4.82 15.41 6.33
N PHE A 195 -4.52 16.63 6.80
CA PHE A 195 -3.84 17.62 5.96
C PHE A 195 -2.31 17.63 6.12
N THR A 196 -1.62 17.86 5.00
CA THR A 196 -0.17 18.01 5.01
C THR A 196 0.27 19.31 5.71
N ARG A 197 1.40 19.24 6.44
CA ARG A 197 1.99 20.41 7.13
C ARG A 197 3.47 20.15 7.47
N SER A 198 4.23 21.23 7.68
CA SER A 198 5.70 21.21 7.82
C SER A 198 6.24 20.36 8.98
N ASN A 199 5.47 20.19 10.06
CA ASN A 199 5.85 19.40 11.23
C ASN A 199 5.25 17.98 11.23
N LYS A 200 4.64 17.52 10.13
CA LYS A 200 4.11 16.17 9.96
C LYS A 200 5.00 15.39 8.99
N ARG A 201 5.40 14.17 9.35
CA ARG A 201 6.12 13.28 8.43
C ARG A 201 5.23 12.93 7.22
N GLY A 202 5.85 12.67 6.07
CA GLY A 202 5.12 12.25 4.86
C GLY A 202 4.49 10.85 4.98
N GLY A 203 3.59 10.53 4.04
CA GLY A 203 2.87 9.25 3.99
C GLY A 203 1.48 9.31 4.63
N ALA A 204 0.91 8.15 4.91
CA ALA A 204 -0.28 7.98 5.73
C ALA A 204 -0.04 6.82 6.72
N TRP A 205 -0.70 6.85 7.86
CA TRP A 205 -0.64 5.77 8.85
C TRP A 205 -1.78 5.83 9.86
N MET A 206 -2.09 4.68 10.42
CA MET A 206 -2.91 4.52 11.61
C MET A 206 -2.04 4.38 12.87
N SER A 207 -2.50 4.89 14.00
CA SER A 207 -1.90 4.63 15.32
C SER A 207 -2.97 4.59 16.40
N SER A 208 -2.60 4.13 17.60
CA SER A 208 -3.49 4.11 18.77
C SER A 208 -2.89 4.93 19.91
N PHE A 209 -3.66 5.87 20.46
CA PHE A 209 -3.34 6.49 21.76
C PHE A 209 -3.58 5.51 22.90
N ARG A 210 -4.57 4.63 22.72
CA ARG A 210 -4.91 3.55 23.65
C ARG A 210 -5.47 2.38 22.85
N GLY A 211 -4.95 1.17 23.08
CA GLY A 211 -5.49 -0.06 22.49
C GLY A 211 -6.70 -0.60 23.28
N GLN A 212 -7.42 -1.55 22.69
CA GLN A 212 -8.48 -2.28 23.37
C GLN A 212 -7.89 -3.32 24.34
N SER A 213 -8.60 -3.62 25.44
CA SER A 213 -8.31 -4.78 26.29
C SER A 213 -9.53 -5.09 27.16
N ASN A 214 -9.75 -6.37 27.44
CA ASN A 214 -10.75 -6.84 28.41
C ASN A 214 -10.13 -7.46 29.68
N LEU A 215 -8.82 -7.31 29.93
CA LEU A 215 -8.11 -7.94 31.05
C LEU A 215 -8.64 -7.43 32.41
N ASP A 216 -8.71 -6.10 32.56
CA ASP A 216 -9.13 -5.41 33.78
C ASP A 216 -10.42 -4.62 33.56
N GLY A 217 -11.40 -5.26 32.90
CA GLY A 217 -12.65 -4.63 32.47
C GLY A 217 -12.60 -4.15 31.02
N SER A 218 -13.67 -3.52 30.56
CA SER A 218 -13.80 -3.13 29.14
C SER A 218 -13.07 -1.81 28.87
N GLN A 219 -11.86 -1.90 28.29
CA GLN A 219 -11.12 -0.75 27.77
C GLN A 219 -11.37 -0.60 26.28
N ARG A 220 -11.95 0.53 25.86
CA ARG A 220 -12.16 0.84 24.44
C ARG A 220 -10.99 1.62 23.81
N PRO A 221 -10.64 1.34 22.55
CA PRO A 221 -9.51 1.96 21.86
C PRO A 221 -9.78 3.43 21.49
N ILE A 222 -8.69 4.17 21.37
CA ILE A 222 -8.65 5.53 20.81
C ILE A 222 -7.63 5.48 19.67
N VAL A 223 -8.13 5.48 18.44
CA VAL A 223 -7.32 5.32 17.23
C VAL A 223 -7.26 6.62 16.44
N VAL A 224 -6.18 6.80 15.70
CA VAL A 224 -5.96 7.98 14.85
C VAL A 224 -5.49 7.53 13.47
N ASN A 225 -6.12 8.07 12.43
CA ASN A 225 -5.60 8.05 11.07
C ASN A 225 -4.95 9.40 10.76
N VAL A 226 -3.73 9.34 10.25
CA VAL A 226 -2.99 10.52 9.82
C VAL A 226 -2.70 10.40 8.34
N CYS A 227 -3.11 11.41 7.57
CA CYS A 227 -2.81 11.50 6.14
C CYS A 227 -2.07 12.82 5.82
N ASN A 228 -1.69 12.98 4.56
CA ASN A 228 -1.03 14.16 3.99
C ASN A 228 -1.77 14.66 2.73
N PHE A 229 -3.07 14.88 2.86
CA PHE A 229 -3.93 15.38 1.80
C PHE A 229 -3.76 16.90 1.61
N PRO A 230 -4.10 17.43 0.43
CA PRO A 230 -4.19 18.88 0.23
C PRO A 230 -5.20 19.48 1.20
N ALA A 231 -4.82 20.61 1.82
CA ALA A 231 -5.74 21.40 2.63
C ALA A 231 -6.78 22.12 1.75
N PRO A 232 -7.92 22.56 2.31
CA PRO A 232 -8.87 23.44 1.64
C PRO A 232 -8.18 24.69 1.06
N VAL A 233 -8.69 25.21 -0.06
CA VAL A 233 -8.14 26.38 -0.74
C VAL A 233 -9.24 27.44 -0.88
N GLY A 234 -9.10 28.57 -0.19
CA GLY A 234 -10.15 29.59 -0.17
C GLY A 234 -11.45 29.03 0.40
N ASP A 235 -12.53 29.13 -0.37
CA ASP A 235 -13.85 28.60 -0.01
C ASP A 235 -14.09 27.16 -0.50
N ASP A 236 -13.15 26.58 -1.26
CA ASP A 236 -13.27 25.22 -1.78
C ASP A 236 -12.90 24.19 -0.69
N PRO A 237 -13.64 23.08 -0.58
CA PRO A 237 -13.29 22.02 0.36
C PRO A 237 -11.98 21.33 -0.03
N ALA A 238 -11.45 20.49 0.85
CA ALA A 238 -10.31 19.64 0.50
C ALA A 238 -10.72 18.62 -0.57
N LEU A 239 -10.30 18.84 -1.82
CA LEU A 239 -10.54 17.95 -2.95
C LEU A 239 -9.42 16.92 -3.07
N LEU A 240 -9.80 15.65 -3.14
CA LEU A 240 -8.90 14.51 -3.14
C LEU A 240 -8.68 13.97 -4.56
N SER A 241 -7.49 13.45 -4.84
CA SER A 241 -7.31 12.53 -5.98
C SER A 241 -7.92 11.17 -5.63
N PHE A 242 -8.16 10.31 -6.63
CA PHE A 242 -8.61 8.94 -6.34
C PHE A 242 -7.58 8.16 -5.50
N GLY A 243 -6.27 8.39 -5.71
CA GLY A 243 -5.24 7.80 -4.85
C GLY A 243 -5.35 8.24 -3.39
N ASN A 244 -5.78 9.47 -3.11
CA ASN A 244 -6.08 9.93 -1.75
C ASN A 244 -7.34 9.26 -1.19
N VAL A 245 -8.35 8.99 -2.02
CA VAL A 245 -9.55 8.22 -1.63
C VAL A 245 -9.15 6.81 -1.20
N THR A 246 -8.39 6.10 -2.04
CA THR A 246 -7.85 4.77 -1.71
C THR A 246 -7.05 4.80 -0.41
N THR A 247 -6.18 5.80 -0.23
CA THR A 247 -5.40 5.99 1.02
C THR A 247 -6.33 6.16 2.24
N LEU A 248 -7.41 6.93 2.11
CA LEU A 248 -8.36 7.11 3.22
C LEU A 248 -9.03 5.78 3.59
N PHE A 249 -9.49 5.00 2.60
CA PHE A 249 -10.10 3.69 2.85
C PHE A 249 -9.09 2.70 3.46
N HIS A 250 -7.85 2.70 2.98
CA HIS A 250 -6.74 1.91 3.53
C HIS A 250 -6.55 2.18 5.03
N GLU A 251 -6.28 3.44 5.39
CA GLU A 251 -6.07 3.79 6.80
C GLU A 251 -7.32 3.53 7.62
N PHE A 252 -8.51 3.70 7.04
CA PHE A 252 -9.75 3.39 7.74
C PHE A 252 -9.93 1.91 8.03
N GLY A 253 -9.42 1.01 7.18
CA GLY A 253 -9.38 -0.42 7.46
C GLY A 253 -8.49 -0.74 8.65
N HIS A 254 -7.30 -0.11 8.75
CA HIS A 254 -6.50 -0.18 9.99
C HIS A 254 -7.25 0.37 11.20
N ALA A 255 -7.94 1.50 11.06
CA ALA A 255 -8.73 2.08 12.16
C ALA A 255 -9.83 1.13 12.63
N MET A 256 -10.54 0.47 11.71
CA MET A 256 -11.53 -0.53 12.04
C MET A 256 -10.90 -1.78 12.66
N HIS A 257 -9.72 -2.21 12.21
CA HIS A 257 -8.98 -3.31 12.83
C HIS A 257 -8.65 -2.98 14.30
N GLY A 258 -8.27 -1.73 14.59
CA GLY A 258 -8.08 -1.24 15.96
C GLY A 258 -9.38 -1.13 16.77
N ILE A 259 -10.45 -0.57 16.19
CA ILE A 259 -11.71 -0.28 16.89
C ILE A 259 -12.55 -1.52 17.18
N LEU A 260 -12.63 -2.45 16.22
CA LEU A 260 -13.48 -3.64 16.33
C LEU A 260 -12.83 -4.76 17.14
N THR A 261 -11.51 -4.71 17.36
CA THR A 261 -10.80 -5.74 18.11
C THR A 261 -11.45 -6.00 19.46
N ASN A 262 -11.56 -7.27 19.85
CA ASN A 262 -12.24 -7.68 21.07
C ASN A 262 -11.48 -8.82 21.76
N VAL A 263 -10.36 -8.46 22.40
CA VAL A 263 -9.45 -9.42 23.01
C VAL A 263 -9.32 -9.23 24.51
N THR A 264 -8.86 -10.26 25.22
CA THR A 264 -8.55 -10.17 26.66
C THR A 264 -7.31 -9.32 26.88
N TYR A 265 -6.17 -9.70 26.28
CA TYR A 265 -4.88 -9.06 26.51
C TYR A 265 -4.61 -7.97 25.47
N GLY A 266 -4.38 -6.73 25.92
CA GLY A 266 -4.14 -5.60 25.02
C GLY A 266 -2.89 -5.73 24.14
N SER A 267 -1.93 -6.59 24.51
CA SER A 267 -0.76 -6.90 23.68
C SER A 267 -1.09 -7.65 22.38
N MET A 268 -2.32 -8.18 22.27
CA MET A 268 -2.82 -8.88 21.09
C MET A 268 -3.90 -8.06 20.35
N ALA A 269 -4.18 -6.84 20.79
CA ALA A 269 -5.28 -6.04 20.27
C ALA A 269 -4.94 -5.32 18.97
N GLY A 270 -5.97 -5.09 18.16
CA GLY A 270 -5.90 -4.25 16.97
C GLY A 270 -4.96 -4.82 15.92
N THR A 271 -4.09 -3.97 15.38
CA THR A 271 -3.10 -4.33 14.36
C THR A 271 -1.92 -5.15 14.90
N SER A 272 -1.99 -5.64 16.13
CA SER A 272 -1.03 -6.61 16.67
C SER A 272 -1.14 -7.90 15.86
N GLY A 273 -0.02 -8.35 15.26
CA GLY A 273 -0.03 -9.52 14.40
C GLY A 273 1.18 -9.59 13.46
N PRO A 274 1.23 -10.63 12.61
CA PRO A 274 2.27 -10.79 11.62
C PRO A 274 2.11 -9.73 10.51
N ARG A 275 3.23 -9.15 10.07
CA ARG A 275 3.24 -7.98 9.16
C ARG A 275 2.65 -8.31 7.80
N ASP A 276 2.75 -9.56 7.37
CA ASP A 276 2.16 -10.08 6.13
C ASP A 276 0.67 -10.40 6.23
N PHE A 277 0.03 -10.13 7.37
CA PHE A 277 -1.42 -10.09 7.56
C PHE A 277 -1.94 -8.71 7.94
N THR A 278 -1.15 -7.88 8.63
CA THR A 278 -1.60 -6.58 9.15
C THR A 278 -2.17 -5.65 8.07
N GLU A 279 -1.66 -5.71 6.83
CA GLU A 279 -2.15 -4.87 5.73
C GLU A 279 -3.46 -5.40 5.10
N PHE A 280 -3.80 -6.68 5.27
CA PHE A 280 -5.02 -7.26 4.67
C PHE A 280 -6.31 -6.53 5.09
N PRO A 281 -6.57 -6.25 6.38
CA PRO A 281 -7.75 -5.50 6.80
C PRO A 281 -7.80 -4.08 6.22
N ALA A 282 -6.65 -3.44 6.03
CA ALA A 282 -6.57 -2.13 5.40
C ALA A 282 -6.90 -2.20 3.91
N GLN A 283 -6.19 -3.06 3.19
CA GLN A 283 -6.28 -3.13 1.74
C GLN A 283 -7.60 -3.72 1.25
N ILE A 284 -8.23 -4.64 1.99
CA ILE A 284 -9.52 -5.18 1.59
C ILE A 284 -10.56 -4.05 1.46
N LEU A 285 -10.58 -3.07 2.38
CA LEU A 285 -11.51 -1.94 2.31
C LEU A 285 -11.29 -1.04 1.08
N GLU A 286 -10.08 -0.99 0.52
CA GLU A 286 -9.79 -0.20 -0.69
C GLU A 286 -10.64 -0.63 -1.88
N HIS A 287 -10.98 -1.92 -1.98
CA HIS A 287 -11.78 -2.44 -3.09
C HIS A 287 -13.16 -1.77 -3.17
N TRP A 288 -13.80 -1.53 -2.03
CA TRP A 288 -15.10 -0.84 -1.97
C TRP A 288 -15.01 0.61 -2.45
N ALA A 289 -13.86 1.28 -2.35
CA ALA A 289 -13.70 2.65 -2.88
C ALA A 289 -13.84 2.71 -4.41
N SER A 290 -13.55 1.60 -5.09
CA SER A 290 -13.62 1.47 -6.55
C SER A 290 -14.89 0.80 -7.05
N GLU A 291 -15.73 0.28 -6.16
CA GLU A 291 -17.02 -0.31 -6.56
C GLU A 291 -17.96 0.77 -7.12
N PRO A 292 -18.44 0.65 -8.38
CA PRO A 292 -19.24 1.70 -9.00
C PRO A 292 -20.45 2.13 -8.17
N GLU A 293 -21.14 1.18 -7.52
CA GLU A 293 -22.29 1.48 -6.68
C GLU A 293 -21.93 2.27 -5.41
N ILE A 294 -20.73 2.08 -4.88
CA ILE A 294 -20.24 2.76 -3.67
C ILE A 294 -19.61 4.09 -4.03
N LEU A 295 -18.80 4.13 -5.08
CA LEU A 295 -18.25 5.37 -5.60
C LEU A 295 -19.38 6.37 -5.91
N LYS A 296 -20.46 5.95 -6.59
CA LYS A 296 -21.64 6.79 -6.84
C LYS A 296 -22.36 7.28 -5.58
N SER A 297 -22.24 6.55 -4.47
CA SER A 297 -22.93 6.91 -3.22
C SER A 297 -22.30 8.11 -2.51
N PHE A 298 -21.02 8.40 -2.78
CA PHE A 298 -20.31 9.52 -2.16
C PHE A 298 -19.66 10.49 -3.14
N ALA A 299 -19.30 10.07 -4.34
CA ALA A 299 -18.69 10.93 -5.35
C ALA A 299 -19.74 11.88 -5.95
N THR A 300 -19.96 12.98 -5.25
CA THR A 300 -20.92 14.04 -5.61
C THR A 300 -20.17 15.36 -5.76
N HIS A 301 -20.50 16.11 -6.80
CA HIS A 301 -19.83 17.35 -7.13
C HIS A 301 -20.04 18.37 -6.01
N TYR A 302 -18.96 18.90 -5.45
CA TYR A 302 -19.02 19.73 -4.24
C TYR A 302 -19.90 21.00 -4.39
N GLN A 303 -19.96 21.57 -5.59
CA GLN A 303 -20.80 22.76 -5.88
C GLN A 303 -22.24 22.44 -6.32
N THR A 304 -22.42 21.45 -7.21
CA THR A 304 -23.72 21.21 -7.87
C THR A 304 -24.54 20.12 -7.18
N GLY A 305 -23.90 19.26 -6.37
CA GLY A 305 -24.52 18.08 -5.77
C GLY A 305 -24.77 16.94 -6.75
N GLU A 306 -24.36 17.07 -8.01
CA GLU A 306 -24.54 16.03 -9.03
C GLU A 306 -23.64 14.81 -8.75
N VAL A 307 -24.19 13.61 -8.93
CA VAL A 307 -23.42 12.37 -8.81
C VAL A 307 -22.42 12.25 -9.97
N ILE A 308 -21.26 11.64 -9.70
CA ILE A 308 -20.25 11.37 -10.73
C ILE A 308 -20.85 10.58 -11.92
N PRO A 309 -20.61 11.02 -13.18
CA PRO A 309 -21.07 10.30 -14.36
C PRO A 309 -20.41 8.92 -14.53
N ASP A 310 -21.16 7.95 -15.06
CA ASP A 310 -20.69 6.59 -15.34
C ASP A 310 -19.46 6.57 -16.26
N GLU A 311 -19.39 7.50 -17.21
CA GLU A 311 -18.25 7.62 -18.12
C GLU A 311 -16.93 7.89 -17.37
N LEU A 312 -16.96 8.74 -16.33
CA LEU A 312 -15.77 9.02 -15.53
C LEU A 312 -15.36 7.82 -14.66
N ILE A 313 -16.34 7.06 -14.15
CA ILE A 313 -16.09 5.82 -13.42
C ILE A 313 -15.43 4.79 -14.36
N ASP A 314 -15.97 4.60 -15.56
CA ASP A 314 -15.44 3.64 -16.53
C ASP A 314 -14.00 4.00 -16.94
N LYS A 315 -13.72 5.28 -17.16
CA LYS A 315 -12.36 5.77 -17.45
C LYS A 315 -11.41 5.54 -16.27
N LEU A 316 -11.85 5.81 -15.03
CA LEU A 316 -11.08 5.53 -13.82
C LEU A 316 -10.74 4.03 -13.68
N LEU A 317 -11.74 3.15 -13.85
CA LEU A 317 -11.55 1.72 -13.74
C LEU A 317 -10.63 1.17 -14.83
N LYS A 318 -10.74 1.65 -16.08
CA LYS A 318 -9.80 1.28 -17.14
C LYS A 318 -8.38 1.75 -16.84
N ALA A 319 -8.23 2.97 -16.33
CA ALA A 319 -6.92 3.52 -15.97
C ALA A 319 -6.27 2.81 -14.76
N SER A 320 -7.02 2.11 -13.92
CA SER A 320 -6.46 1.38 -12.76
C SER A 320 -5.44 0.29 -13.14
N LYS A 321 -5.56 -0.27 -14.35
CA LYS A 321 -4.63 -1.25 -14.92
C LYS A 321 -3.44 -0.62 -15.63
N PHE A 322 -3.45 0.70 -15.82
CA PHE A 322 -2.36 1.41 -16.46
C PHE A 322 -1.10 1.36 -15.58
N ASN A 323 0.07 1.16 -16.22
CA ASN A 323 1.37 1.19 -15.56
C ASN A 323 1.57 0.12 -14.46
N GLN A 324 0.75 -0.94 -14.47
CA GLN A 324 0.86 -2.04 -13.51
C GLN A 324 2.12 -2.87 -13.74
N GLY A 325 2.68 -2.90 -14.95
CA GLY A 325 4.00 -3.50 -15.19
C GLY A 325 5.06 -2.80 -14.35
N PHE A 326 5.23 -1.49 -14.54
CA PHE A 326 6.15 -0.66 -13.76
C PHE A 326 5.94 -0.82 -12.25
N ALA A 327 4.70 -0.56 -11.79
CA ALA A 327 4.39 -0.46 -10.37
C ALA A 327 4.71 -1.77 -9.63
N ASN A 328 4.44 -2.92 -10.26
CA ASN A 328 4.76 -4.22 -9.71
C ASN A 328 6.26 -4.55 -9.84
N THR A 329 6.88 -4.28 -10.99
CA THR A 329 8.30 -4.61 -11.21
C THR A 329 9.22 -3.87 -10.25
N GLU A 330 9.09 -2.54 -10.06
CA GLU A 330 9.97 -1.82 -9.12
C GLU A 330 9.79 -2.33 -7.67
N TYR A 331 8.56 -2.65 -7.27
CA TYR A 331 8.24 -3.13 -5.93
C TYR A 331 8.78 -4.55 -5.69
N LEU A 332 8.56 -5.45 -6.65
CA LEU A 332 8.98 -6.85 -6.54
C LEU A 332 10.50 -6.96 -6.60
N ALA A 333 11.17 -6.14 -7.42
CA ALA A 333 12.63 -6.07 -7.42
C ALA A 333 13.18 -5.67 -6.03
N ALA A 334 12.57 -4.68 -5.38
CA ALA A 334 12.94 -4.31 -4.01
C ALA A 334 12.61 -5.41 -2.98
N SER A 335 11.50 -6.13 -3.15
CA SER A 335 11.11 -7.24 -2.26
C SER A 335 12.05 -8.44 -2.38
N LEU A 336 12.48 -8.77 -3.61
CA LEU A 336 13.45 -9.82 -3.87
C LEU A 336 14.84 -9.43 -3.35
N LEU A 337 15.24 -8.17 -3.50
CA LEU A 337 16.47 -7.63 -2.94
C LEU A 337 16.49 -7.67 -1.40
N ASP A 338 15.37 -7.37 -0.73
CA ASP A 338 15.21 -7.55 0.73
C ASP A 338 15.47 -9.00 1.14
N MET A 339 14.83 -9.96 0.46
CA MET A 339 15.01 -11.37 0.76
C MET A 339 16.44 -11.84 0.49
N ASP A 340 17.07 -11.41 -0.61
CA ASP A 340 18.47 -11.76 -0.90
C ASP A 340 19.40 -11.25 0.21
N TRP A 341 19.26 -10.00 0.67
CA TRP A 341 20.05 -9.46 1.78
C TRP A 341 19.92 -10.23 3.09
N HIS A 342 18.75 -10.84 3.35
CA HIS A 342 18.44 -11.47 4.63
C HIS A 342 18.42 -13.00 4.60
N THR A 343 18.72 -13.59 3.45
CA THR A 343 18.96 -15.03 3.30
C THR A 343 20.43 -15.40 3.32
N ILE A 344 21.34 -14.40 3.34
CA ILE A 344 22.76 -14.64 3.58
C ILE A 344 22.98 -15.36 4.91
N THR A 345 24.02 -16.18 4.95
CA THR A 345 24.41 -16.93 6.15
C THR A 345 25.47 -16.16 6.96
N ALA A 346 25.59 -16.51 8.24
CA ALA A 346 26.59 -15.91 9.12
C ALA A 346 28.04 -16.27 8.74
N GLU A 347 28.26 -17.28 7.90
CA GLU A 347 29.60 -17.67 7.43
C GLU A 347 30.08 -16.83 6.25
N GLU A 348 29.16 -16.18 5.51
CA GLU A 348 29.52 -15.37 4.35
C GLU A 348 30.26 -14.10 4.75
N GLU A 349 31.27 -13.73 3.97
CA GLU A 349 32.00 -12.47 4.14
C GLU A 349 31.09 -11.25 4.00
N LEU A 350 31.52 -10.14 4.58
CA LEU A 350 30.85 -8.85 4.42
C LEU A 350 30.73 -8.52 2.93
N LYS A 351 29.51 -8.21 2.48
CA LYS A 351 29.21 -7.95 1.06
C LYS A 351 29.60 -6.52 0.68
N ASP A 352 30.12 -6.36 -0.54
CA ASP A 352 30.06 -5.07 -1.24
C ASP A 352 28.60 -4.82 -1.63
N ALA A 353 28.02 -3.72 -1.15
CA ALA A 353 26.59 -3.48 -1.27
C ALA A 353 26.14 -3.27 -2.72
N ASP A 354 26.93 -2.58 -3.55
CA ASP A 354 26.57 -2.31 -4.94
C ASP A 354 26.70 -3.57 -5.78
N ALA A 355 27.82 -4.30 -5.62
CA ALA A 355 28.03 -5.55 -6.35
C ALA A 355 26.99 -6.62 -5.97
N PHE A 356 26.59 -6.67 -4.69
CA PHE A 356 25.54 -7.57 -4.21
C PHE A 356 24.17 -7.22 -4.81
N GLU A 357 23.81 -5.94 -4.80
CA GLU A 357 22.56 -5.47 -5.39
C GLU A 357 22.52 -5.73 -6.90
N GLU A 358 23.58 -5.38 -7.63
CA GLU A 358 23.67 -5.62 -9.07
C GLU A 358 23.50 -7.11 -9.41
N ALA A 359 24.15 -8.00 -8.65
CA ALA A 359 24.01 -9.44 -8.82
C ALA A 359 22.58 -9.94 -8.55
N SER A 360 21.93 -9.43 -7.48
CA SER A 360 20.55 -9.76 -7.14
C SER A 360 19.57 -9.34 -8.25
N LEU A 361 19.69 -8.11 -8.74
CA LEU A 361 18.80 -7.55 -9.78
C LEU A 361 19.04 -8.21 -11.15
N THR A 362 20.30 -8.53 -11.48
CA THR A 362 20.66 -9.26 -12.71
C THR A 362 20.10 -10.68 -12.70
N LYS A 363 20.18 -11.38 -11.56
CA LYS A 363 19.66 -12.74 -11.39
C LYS A 363 18.16 -12.84 -11.71
N ILE A 364 17.39 -11.81 -11.40
CA ILE A 364 15.94 -11.76 -11.67
C ILE A 364 15.60 -11.20 -13.06
N GLY A 365 16.60 -10.72 -13.81
CA GLY A 365 16.42 -10.20 -15.17
C GLY A 365 15.73 -8.83 -15.20
N LEU A 366 15.94 -7.99 -14.19
CA LEU A 366 15.40 -6.63 -14.17
C LEU A 366 15.94 -5.83 -15.37
N ILE A 367 15.04 -5.10 -16.04
CA ILE A 367 15.35 -4.26 -17.21
C ILE A 367 15.91 -2.90 -16.78
N GLY A 368 16.73 -2.26 -17.64
CA GLY A 368 17.45 -1.03 -17.30
C GLY A 368 16.57 0.21 -17.13
N GLU A 369 15.34 0.17 -17.62
CA GLU A 369 14.34 1.23 -17.54
C GLU A 369 13.68 1.31 -16.15
N ILE A 370 13.89 0.29 -15.30
CA ILE A 370 13.28 0.20 -13.97
C ILE A 370 14.36 -0.10 -12.93
N ALA A 371 14.56 0.81 -11.98
CA ALA A 371 15.29 0.53 -10.75
C ALA A 371 14.36 -0.14 -9.70
N PRO A 372 14.88 -0.89 -8.72
CA PRO A 372 14.07 -1.30 -7.58
C PRO A 372 13.51 -0.06 -6.89
N ARG A 373 12.29 -0.19 -6.34
CA ARG A 373 11.57 0.90 -5.67
C ARG A 373 12.45 1.60 -4.63
N TYR A 374 13.27 0.79 -3.94
CA TYR A 374 14.39 1.25 -3.12
C TYR A 374 15.66 0.46 -3.44
N ARG A 375 16.77 1.17 -3.69
CA ARG A 375 18.12 0.59 -3.64
C ARG A 375 18.59 0.51 -2.19
N SER A 376 19.52 -0.38 -1.91
CA SER A 376 20.01 -0.80 -0.59
C SER A 376 20.39 0.40 0.28
N THR A 377 21.12 1.36 -0.27
CA THR A 377 21.65 2.54 0.44
C THR A 377 20.60 3.56 0.90
N TYR A 378 19.37 3.46 0.39
CA TYR A 378 18.24 4.27 0.87
C TYR A 378 17.00 3.42 1.19
N PHE A 379 17.17 2.12 1.40
CA PHE A 379 16.08 1.19 1.72
C PHE A 379 15.75 1.20 3.22
N SER A 380 15.23 2.33 3.70
CA SER A 380 14.95 2.55 5.12
C SER A 380 14.00 1.51 5.73
N HIS A 381 13.07 0.94 4.95
CA HIS A 381 12.13 -0.08 5.41
C HIS A 381 12.84 -1.29 6.02
N ILE A 382 13.93 -1.73 5.39
CA ILE A 382 14.63 -2.95 5.77
C ILE A 382 15.85 -2.63 6.65
N PHE A 383 16.56 -1.52 6.44
CA PHE A 383 17.77 -1.22 7.23
C PHE A 383 17.53 -0.34 8.47
N ALA A 384 16.45 0.44 8.49
CA ALA A 384 16.12 1.37 9.58
C ALA A 384 14.66 1.26 10.05
N GLY A 385 13.92 0.26 9.58
CA GLY A 385 12.50 0.04 9.81
C GLY A 385 12.20 -1.39 10.24
N GLY A 386 10.91 -1.73 10.29
CA GLY A 386 10.42 -3.02 10.77
C GLY A 386 10.19 -4.09 9.70
N TYR A 387 10.70 -3.90 8.47
CA TYR A 387 10.36 -4.74 7.31
C TYR A 387 11.54 -5.56 6.76
N ALA A 388 12.62 -5.74 7.50
CA ALA A 388 13.68 -6.69 7.12
C ALA A 388 13.12 -8.11 7.01
N SER A 389 13.34 -8.78 5.88
CA SER A 389 12.66 -10.06 5.52
C SER A 389 11.13 -9.94 5.56
N GLY A 390 10.61 -8.79 5.14
CA GLY A 390 9.22 -8.44 5.35
C GLY A 390 8.70 -7.43 4.34
N TYR A 391 9.52 -6.94 3.41
CA TYR A 391 9.02 -6.02 2.41
C TYR A 391 8.00 -6.71 1.48
N TYR A 392 8.08 -8.04 1.30
CA TYR A 392 7.07 -8.83 0.57
C TYR A 392 5.64 -8.73 1.15
N SER A 393 5.51 -8.34 2.43
CA SER A 393 4.23 -8.34 3.16
C SER A 393 3.11 -7.57 2.44
N TYR A 394 3.41 -6.47 1.73
CA TYR A 394 2.35 -5.74 1.00
C TYR A 394 1.79 -6.52 -0.18
N VAL A 395 2.59 -7.36 -0.86
CA VAL A 395 2.09 -8.23 -1.93
C VAL A 395 1.36 -9.44 -1.36
N HIS A 396 1.86 -10.03 -0.28
CA HIS A 396 1.14 -11.12 0.37
C HIS A 396 -0.24 -10.66 0.87
N SER A 397 -0.31 -9.50 1.52
CA SER A 397 -1.60 -8.91 1.91
C SER A 397 -2.46 -8.52 0.70
N ALA A 398 -1.86 -8.11 -0.43
CA ALA A 398 -2.61 -7.89 -1.66
C ALA A 398 -3.24 -9.18 -2.23
N VAL A 399 -2.59 -10.33 -2.03
CA VAL A 399 -3.19 -11.63 -2.38
C VAL A 399 -4.40 -11.90 -1.49
N LEU A 400 -4.26 -11.69 -0.18
CA LEU A 400 -5.34 -11.88 0.79
C LEU A 400 -6.53 -10.93 0.51
N ASP A 401 -6.27 -9.66 0.21
CA ASP A 401 -7.32 -8.67 -0.05
C ASP A 401 -8.11 -9.00 -1.31
N SER A 402 -7.42 -9.39 -2.37
CA SER A 402 -8.01 -9.53 -3.69
C SER A 402 -8.80 -10.83 -3.74
N ASP A 403 -8.27 -11.91 -3.14
CA ASP A 403 -9.01 -13.15 -2.98
C ASP A 403 -10.18 -13.02 -1.99
N GLY A 404 -9.99 -12.27 -0.91
CA GLY A 404 -11.04 -11.98 0.08
C GLY A 404 -12.20 -11.20 -0.54
N PHE A 405 -11.89 -10.14 -1.29
CA PHE A 405 -12.89 -9.33 -1.98
C PHE A 405 -13.53 -10.07 -3.16
N ALA A 406 -12.78 -10.92 -3.87
CA ALA A 406 -13.33 -11.79 -4.90
C ALA A 406 -14.41 -12.75 -4.34
N ALA A 407 -14.31 -13.16 -3.07
CA ALA A 407 -15.37 -13.93 -2.41
C ALA A 407 -16.69 -13.16 -2.32
N PHE A 408 -16.64 -11.87 -1.96
CA PHE A 408 -17.81 -10.98 -1.96
C PHE A 408 -18.38 -10.79 -3.37
N LYS A 409 -17.53 -10.57 -4.38
CA LYS A 409 -17.98 -10.51 -5.79
C LYS A 409 -18.68 -11.80 -6.23
N ALA A 410 -18.18 -12.96 -5.82
CA ALA A 410 -18.73 -14.25 -6.22
C ALA A 410 -20.14 -14.51 -5.66
N THR A 411 -20.55 -13.85 -4.57
CA THR A 411 -21.92 -13.95 -4.07
C THR A 411 -22.91 -13.08 -4.86
N GLY A 412 -22.42 -12.19 -5.73
CA GLY A 412 -23.22 -11.18 -6.42
C GLY A 412 -23.65 -10.01 -5.53
N ASP A 413 -23.08 -9.90 -4.33
CA ASP A 413 -23.40 -8.87 -3.33
C ASP A 413 -22.13 -8.51 -2.57
N VAL A 414 -21.56 -7.33 -2.84
CA VAL A 414 -20.34 -6.86 -2.18
C VAL A 414 -20.55 -6.48 -0.71
N PHE A 415 -21.77 -6.62 -0.19
CA PHE A 415 -22.14 -6.49 1.22
C PHE A 415 -22.73 -7.77 1.81
N ASN A 416 -22.45 -8.94 1.20
CA ASN A 416 -22.98 -10.22 1.66
C ASN A 416 -22.89 -10.36 3.19
N PRO A 417 -24.02 -10.49 3.92
CA PRO A 417 -24.04 -10.37 5.37
C PRO A 417 -23.31 -11.51 6.08
N GLU A 418 -23.26 -12.71 5.46
CA GLU A 418 -22.54 -13.84 6.04
C GLU A 418 -21.02 -13.63 5.95
N LEU A 419 -20.51 -13.23 4.77
CA LEU A 419 -19.10 -12.92 4.60
C LEU A 419 -18.68 -11.70 5.41
N ALA A 420 -19.51 -10.65 5.49
CA ALA A 420 -19.24 -9.48 6.31
C ALA A 420 -19.13 -9.83 7.80
N ALA A 421 -20.00 -10.72 8.30
CA ALA A 421 -19.93 -11.22 9.67
C ALA A 421 -18.67 -12.06 9.92
N LYS A 422 -18.29 -12.93 8.98
CA LYS A 422 -17.04 -13.72 9.06
C LYS A 422 -15.80 -12.83 9.03
N LEU A 423 -15.76 -11.84 8.14
CA LEU A 423 -14.68 -10.86 8.04
C LEU A 423 -14.53 -10.13 9.37
N ARG A 424 -15.63 -9.64 9.95
CA ARG A 424 -15.59 -9.00 11.27
C ARG A 424 -15.06 -9.95 12.35
N MET A 425 -15.69 -11.11 12.49
CA MET A 425 -15.45 -12.04 13.60
C MET A 425 -14.06 -12.68 13.57
N HIS A 426 -13.52 -12.98 12.38
CA HIS A 426 -12.26 -13.70 12.24
C HIS A 426 -11.08 -12.80 11.94
N VAL A 427 -11.30 -11.60 11.44
CA VAL A 427 -10.21 -10.69 11.04
C VAL A 427 -10.16 -9.50 11.97
N TYR A 428 -11.24 -8.71 12.02
CA TYR A 428 -11.26 -7.44 12.74
C TYR A 428 -11.35 -7.58 14.27
N GLU A 429 -12.06 -8.59 14.78
CA GLU A 429 -12.27 -8.78 16.21
C GLU A 429 -11.12 -9.54 16.91
N LYS A 430 -10.27 -10.25 16.16
CA LYS A 430 -9.34 -11.24 16.71
C LYS A 430 -7.96 -10.70 17.07
N GLY A 431 -7.51 -9.62 16.45
CA GLY A 431 -6.12 -9.19 16.57
C GLY A 431 -5.15 -10.37 16.36
N SER A 432 -4.22 -10.61 17.28
CA SER A 432 -3.28 -11.75 17.21
C SER A 432 -3.63 -12.93 18.15
N THR A 433 -4.91 -13.20 18.42
CA THR A 433 -5.28 -14.31 19.34
C THR A 433 -5.15 -15.71 18.73
N GLU A 434 -5.07 -15.81 17.41
CA GLU A 434 -4.93 -17.06 16.67
C GLU A 434 -3.93 -16.85 15.50
N GLU A 435 -3.42 -17.93 14.92
CA GLU A 435 -2.55 -17.84 13.73
C GLU A 435 -3.29 -17.18 12.56
N ALA A 436 -2.66 -16.19 11.92
CA ALA A 436 -3.28 -15.38 10.89
C ALA A 436 -3.78 -16.18 9.66
N MET A 437 -3.09 -17.27 9.29
CA MET A 437 -3.55 -18.17 8.23
C MET A 437 -4.86 -18.87 8.59
N GLU A 438 -5.01 -19.29 9.84
CA GLU A 438 -6.23 -19.94 10.31
C GLU A 438 -7.38 -18.94 10.41
N LEU A 439 -7.12 -17.71 10.85
CA LEU A 439 -8.10 -16.62 10.81
C LEU A 439 -8.58 -16.33 9.39
N TYR A 440 -7.66 -16.28 8.42
CA TYR A 440 -8.02 -16.10 7.02
C TYR A 440 -8.85 -17.27 6.49
N LYS A 441 -8.46 -18.53 6.76
CA LYS A 441 -9.25 -19.72 6.38
C LYS A 441 -10.64 -19.71 6.99
N GLN A 442 -10.80 -19.29 8.24
CA GLN A 442 -12.11 -19.18 8.89
C GLN A 442 -13.00 -18.13 8.21
N PHE A 443 -12.42 -17.01 7.76
CA PHE A 443 -13.13 -16.03 6.94
C PHE A 443 -13.46 -16.55 5.54
N ARG A 444 -12.44 -17.00 4.80
CA ARG A 444 -12.48 -17.27 3.36
C ARG A 444 -12.97 -18.66 2.99
N GLY A 445 -12.82 -19.63 3.90
CA GLY A 445 -13.07 -21.05 3.70
C GLY A 445 -11.89 -21.85 3.11
N ARG A 446 -10.82 -21.17 2.67
CA ARG A 446 -9.59 -21.78 2.14
C ARG A 446 -8.40 -20.81 2.27
N GLU A 447 -7.21 -21.29 1.93
CA GLU A 447 -6.03 -20.43 1.74
C GLU A 447 -6.25 -19.48 0.56
N ALA A 448 -5.54 -18.35 0.56
CA ALA A 448 -5.66 -17.37 -0.51
C ALA A 448 -4.97 -17.85 -1.79
N GLU A 449 -5.58 -17.50 -2.91
CA GLU A 449 -5.06 -17.79 -4.24
C GLU A 449 -4.75 -16.48 -4.96
N ILE A 450 -3.70 -16.50 -5.78
CA ILE A 450 -3.13 -15.29 -6.38
C ILE A 450 -3.92 -14.76 -7.58
N ASP A 451 -4.79 -15.59 -8.16
CA ASP A 451 -5.50 -15.33 -9.41
C ASP A 451 -6.29 -14.03 -9.39
N ALA A 452 -6.95 -13.74 -8.27
CA ALA A 452 -7.72 -12.50 -8.10
C ALA A 452 -6.81 -11.27 -8.16
N LEU A 453 -5.64 -11.33 -7.52
CA LEU A 453 -4.66 -10.24 -7.58
C LEU A 453 -4.11 -10.03 -8.99
N LEU A 454 -3.77 -11.12 -9.69
CA LEU A 454 -3.31 -11.07 -11.07
C LEU A 454 -4.37 -10.39 -11.96
N LYS A 455 -5.64 -10.75 -11.81
CA LYS A 455 -6.74 -10.13 -12.56
C LYS A 455 -6.91 -8.64 -12.24
N VAL A 456 -6.92 -8.27 -10.96
CA VAL A 456 -7.07 -6.87 -10.51
C VAL A 456 -5.94 -6.00 -11.06
N ARG A 457 -4.73 -6.53 -11.14
CA ARG A 457 -3.55 -5.81 -11.66
C ARG A 457 -3.36 -5.94 -13.18
N GLY A 458 -4.23 -6.65 -13.90
CA GLY A 458 -4.08 -6.88 -15.34
C GLY A 458 -2.83 -7.71 -15.70
N LEU A 459 -2.47 -8.65 -14.82
CA LEU A 459 -1.30 -9.54 -14.91
C LEU A 459 -1.67 -11.01 -15.10
N ASP A 460 -2.95 -11.31 -15.38
CA ASP A 460 -3.48 -12.67 -15.61
C ASP A 460 -3.26 -13.18 -17.05
N GLY A 461 -2.58 -12.40 -17.89
CA GLY A 461 -2.34 -12.71 -19.31
C GLY A 461 -3.51 -12.36 -20.23
N SER A 462 -4.57 -11.71 -19.71
CA SER A 462 -5.62 -11.13 -20.54
C SER A 462 -5.09 -9.92 -21.33
N SER A 463 -5.63 -9.72 -22.52
CA SER A 463 -5.20 -8.67 -23.47
C SER A 463 -5.75 -7.27 -23.16
N ASP A 464 -6.57 -7.15 -22.11
CA ASP A 464 -7.50 -6.03 -21.86
C ASP A 464 -7.01 -5.00 -20.83
#